data_AF-A0A3P6NLS6-F1
#
_entry.id   AF-A0A3P6NLS6-F1
#
_cell.length_a   1.000
_cell.length_b   1.000
_cell.length_c   1.000
_cell.angle_alpha   90.00
_cell.angle_beta   90.00
_cell.angle_gamma   90.00
#
_symmetry.space_group_name_H-M   'P 1'
#
loop_
_entity.id
_entity.type
_entity.pdbx_description
1 polymer ?
#
loop_
_entity_poly.entity_id
_entity_poly.type
_entity_poly.pdbx_seq_one_letter_code
_entity_poly.pdbx_strand_id
1 'polypeptide(L)'
;MQLVYSSCEEGFICCWELESGNLLRTMEDVFAMNTSVELAYTDTLLLGYCSDGGHLWLWNKFNNKLITKITYALSDDENSRVYVDKKSFLVVVNNDLVATSCGDSVQFWDINYRVMIRKVQLCGLIDRLIALDSKSILCCSMNNLYRIDVPLMRFN
;
A
#
# COMPACT_ATOMS: atom_id res chain seq x y z
N MET A 1 20.78 12.11 -1.11
CA MET A 1 20.44 11.27 0.05
C MET A 1 19.27 10.37 -0.31
N GLN A 2 19.54 9.11 -0.58
CA GLN A 2 18.53 8.10 -0.86
C GLN A 2 18.13 7.42 0.46
N LEU A 3 16.82 7.30 0.70
CA LEU A 3 16.27 6.72 1.92
C LEU A 3 15.68 5.34 1.64
N VAL A 4 15.87 4.43 2.60
CA VAL A 4 15.19 3.13 2.64
C VAL A 4 14.39 3.04 3.93
N TYR A 5 13.23 2.39 3.85
CA TYR A 5 12.38 2.13 5.00
C TYR A 5 12.21 0.62 5.17
N SER A 6 12.17 0.18 6.41
CA SER A 6 11.86 -1.21 6.78
C SER A 6 10.87 -1.22 7.94
N SER A 7 9.91 -2.13 7.91
CA SER A 7 8.96 -2.40 8.99
C SER A 7 9.23 -3.76 9.61
N CYS A 8 8.75 -3.97 10.83
CA CYS A 8 8.66 -5.30 11.45
C CYS A 8 7.29 -5.50 12.11
N GLU A 9 6.98 -6.75 12.46
CA GLU A 9 5.72 -7.13 13.09
C GLU A 9 5.52 -6.54 14.50
N GLU A 10 6.57 -6.00 15.10
CA GLU A 10 6.52 -5.32 16.41
C GLU A 10 6.06 -3.85 16.31
N GLY A 11 5.60 -3.39 15.14
CA GLY A 11 5.07 -2.03 14.99
C GLY A 11 6.11 -0.94 14.76
N PHE A 12 7.37 -1.31 14.50
CA PHE A 12 8.44 -0.36 14.23
C PHE A 12 8.59 -0.08 12.74
N ILE A 13 8.96 1.16 12.42
CA ILE A 13 9.50 1.53 11.11
C ILE A 13 10.86 2.19 11.29
N CYS A 14 11.88 1.63 10.62
CA CYS A 14 13.22 2.18 10.59
C CYS A 14 13.46 2.93 9.27
N CYS A 15 14.14 4.08 9.34
CA CYS A 15 14.57 4.88 8.20
C CYS A 15 16.09 4.85 8.11
N TRP A 16 16.62 4.47 6.95
CA TRP A 16 18.04 4.27 6.70
C TRP A 16 18.53 5.22 5.60
N GLU A 17 19.77 5.68 5.73
CA GLU A 17 20.49 6.27 4.61
C GLU A 17 21.09 5.15 3.76
N LEU A 18 20.70 5.05 2.49
CA LEU A 18 21.11 3.93 1.63
C LEU A 18 22.62 3.90 1.40
N GLU A 19 23.24 5.06 1.19
CA GLU A 19 24.66 5.16 0.83
C GLU A 19 25.58 4.73 1.98
N SER A 20 25.26 5.12 3.21
CA SER A 20 26.07 4.81 4.39
C SER A 20 25.61 3.56 5.13
N GLY A 21 24.35 3.14 4.94
CA GLY A 21 23.70 2.09 5.73
C GLY A 21 23.33 2.55 7.15
N ASN A 22 23.49 3.84 7.48
CA ASN A 22 23.21 4.34 8.81
C ASN A 22 21.71 4.37 9.10
N LEU A 23 21.33 3.92 10.30
CA LEU A 23 20.00 4.15 10.85
C LEU A 23 19.86 5.64 11.18
N LEU A 24 18.94 6.32 10.51
CA LEU A 24 18.69 7.74 10.73
C LEU A 24 17.63 7.97 11.79
N ARG A 25 16.55 7.18 11.76
CA ARG A 25 15.37 7.33 12.63
C ARG A 25 14.66 6.00 12.84
N THR A 26 14.01 5.88 13.99
CA THR A 26 13.06 4.82 14.32
C THR A 26 11.72 5.46 14.68
N MET A 27 10.63 4.91 14.14
CA MET A 27 9.26 5.20 14.53
C MET A 27 8.75 3.98 15.30
N GLU A 28 8.25 4.19 16.51
CA GLU A 28 7.79 3.14 17.42
C GLU A 28 6.26 3.17 17.51
N ASP A 29 5.65 2.04 17.87
CA ASP A 29 4.19 1.89 18.06
C ASP A 29 3.35 2.40 16.87
N VAL A 30 3.85 2.21 15.64
CA VAL A 30 3.23 2.76 14.42
C VAL A 30 1.94 2.03 14.04
N PHE A 31 1.89 0.74 14.35
CA PHE A 31 0.75 -0.15 14.14
C PHE A 31 0.77 -1.28 15.19
N ALA A 32 -0.32 -2.04 15.29
CA ALA A 32 -0.46 -3.09 16.29
C ALA A 32 0.56 -4.22 16.10
N MET A 33 0.99 -4.85 17.21
CA MET A 33 1.86 -6.02 17.19
C MET A 33 1.27 -7.16 16.35
N ASN A 34 2.14 -7.94 15.71
CA ASN A 34 1.83 -9.03 14.78
C ASN A 34 1.13 -8.59 13.48
N THR A 35 1.21 -7.31 13.12
CA THR A 35 0.69 -6.82 11.83
C THR A 35 1.80 -6.80 10.79
N SER A 36 1.59 -7.48 9.65
CA SER A 36 2.47 -7.36 8.48
C SER A 36 2.10 -6.12 7.67
N VAL A 37 3.02 -5.16 7.58
CA VAL A 37 2.81 -3.89 6.87
C VAL A 37 3.79 -3.74 5.73
N GLU A 38 3.26 -3.65 4.51
CA GLU A 38 4.03 -3.31 3.32
C GLU A 38 4.26 -1.80 3.27
N LEU A 39 5.48 -1.39 2.95
CA LEU A 39 5.87 0.02 2.89
C LEU A 39 6.13 0.46 1.46
N ALA A 40 5.75 1.70 1.18
CA ALA A 40 6.18 2.43 -0.01
C ALA A 40 6.30 3.91 0.33
N TYR A 41 6.83 4.73 -0.57
CA TYR A 41 6.89 6.17 -0.34
C TYR A 41 6.73 6.95 -1.64
N THR A 42 6.16 8.14 -1.51
CA THR A 42 6.18 9.18 -2.54
C THR A 42 7.27 10.20 -2.21
N ASP A 43 7.34 11.28 -2.97
CA ASP A 43 8.29 12.36 -2.67
C ASP A 43 8.14 12.92 -1.25
N THR A 44 6.92 12.98 -0.72
CA THR A 44 6.59 13.65 0.55
C THR A 44 5.98 12.73 1.61
N LEU A 45 5.49 11.56 1.21
CA LEU A 45 4.76 10.65 2.09
C LEU A 45 5.48 9.32 2.24
N LEU A 46 5.48 8.81 3.47
CA LEU A 46 5.66 7.39 3.73
C LEU A 46 4.27 6.75 3.80
N LEU A 47 4.13 5.60 3.17
CA LEU A 47 2.88 4.86 3.05
C LEU A 47 3.06 3.48 3.68
N GLY A 48 2.03 3.02 4.36
CA GLY A 48 1.97 1.68 4.94
C GLY A 48 0.64 1.05 4.61
N TYR A 49 0.65 -0.22 4.26
CA TYR A 49 -0.56 -0.96 3.96
C TYR A 49 -0.60 -2.28 4.69
N CYS A 50 -1.77 -2.56 5.28
CA CYS A 50 -2.11 -3.86 5.83
C CYS A 50 -3.41 -4.32 5.16
N SER A 51 -3.37 -5.49 4.52
CA SER A 51 -4.58 -6.09 3.96
C SER A 51 -5.54 -6.54 5.05
N ASP A 52 -5.03 -6.96 6.21
CA ASP A 52 -5.87 -7.27 7.37
C ASP A 52 -6.46 -5.97 7.94
N GLY A 53 -7.79 -5.89 7.95
CA GLY A 53 -8.55 -4.67 8.25
C GLY A 53 -8.53 -3.59 7.16
N GLY A 54 -7.85 -3.81 6.03
CA GLY A 54 -7.91 -2.91 4.88
C GLY A 54 -7.39 -1.50 5.17
N HIS A 55 -6.28 -1.41 5.87
CA HIS A 55 -5.75 -0.16 6.41
C HIS A 55 -4.63 0.39 5.52
N LEU A 56 -4.78 1.66 5.11
CA LEU A 56 -3.74 2.43 4.43
C LEU A 56 -3.37 3.64 5.28
N TRP A 57 -2.13 3.68 5.75
CA TRP A 57 -1.59 4.77 6.56
C TRP A 57 -0.72 5.70 5.72
N LEU A 58 -0.86 6.99 5.97
CA LEU A 58 -0.11 8.06 5.32
C LEU A 58 0.64 8.85 6.41
N TRP A 59 1.96 8.82 6.39
CA TRP A 59 2.82 9.63 7.25
C TRP A 59 3.54 10.69 6.44
N ASN A 60 3.78 11.83 7.06
CA ASN A 60 4.72 12.81 6.53
C ASN A 60 6.15 12.24 6.67
N LYS A 61 6.84 12.09 5.54
CA LYS A 61 8.17 11.46 5.45
C LYS A 61 9.27 12.21 6.23
N PHE A 62 9.09 13.52 6.41
CA PHE A 62 10.12 14.41 6.97
C PHE A 62 10.01 14.58 8.48
N ASN A 63 8.80 14.55 9.03
CA ASN A 63 8.57 14.71 10.47
C ASN A 63 7.94 13.50 11.16
N ASN A 64 7.72 12.40 10.42
CA ASN A 64 7.17 11.13 10.89
C ASN A 64 5.76 11.20 11.48
N LYS A 65 5.04 12.33 11.33
CA LYS A 65 3.67 12.45 11.85
C LYS A 65 2.69 11.71 10.96
N LEU A 66 1.83 10.91 11.58
CA LEU A 66 0.67 10.32 10.93
C LEU A 66 -0.24 11.46 10.45
N ILE A 67 -0.48 11.53 9.15
CA ILE A 67 -1.42 12.48 8.54
C ILE A 67 -2.82 11.90 8.61
N THR A 68 -2.98 10.64 8.20
CA THR A 68 -4.28 9.95 8.22
C THR A 68 -4.12 8.44 8.12
N LYS A 69 -5.16 7.73 8.55
CA LYS A 69 -5.38 6.30 8.33
C LYS A 69 -6.69 6.18 7.55
N ILE A 70 -6.62 5.59 6.37
CA ILE A 70 -7.78 5.28 5.53
C ILE A 70 -8.14 3.82 5.82
N THR A 71 -9.36 3.60 6.31
CA THR A 71 -9.94 2.26 6.48
C THR A 71 -11.09 2.17 5.51
N TYR A 72 -11.04 1.23 4.57
CA TYR A 72 -12.23 0.89 3.82
C TYR A 72 -13.01 -0.15 4.61
N ALA A 73 -14.33 0.03 4.74
CA ALA A 73 -15.17 -1.02 5.26
C ALA A 73 -15.07 -2.20 4.28
N LEU A 74 -14.53 -3.33 4.75
CA LEU A 74 -14.89 -4.62 4.19
C LEU A 74 -16.40 -4.66 4.31
N SER A 75 -17.12 -4.40 3.22
CA SER A 75 -18.57 -4.52 3.21
C SER A 75 -18.94 -5.89 3.79
N ASP A 76 -20.08 -5.98 4.49
CA ASP A 76 -20.74 -7.22 4.94
C ASP A 76 -21.18 -8.11 3.77
N ASP A 77 -20.36 -8.18 2.73
CA ASP A 77 -20.52 -9.07 1.61
C ASP A 77 -20.16 -10.46 2.17
N GLU A 78 -21.17 -11.30 2.36
CA GLU A 78 -21.03 -12.67 2.88
C GLU A 78 -20.07 -13.54 2.03
N ASN A 79 -19.66 -13.04 0.86
CA ASN A 79 -18.65 -13.62 -0.03
C ASN A 79 -17.27 -12.96 0.02
N SER A 80 -17.04 -11.97 0.90
CA SER A 80 -15.72 -11.42 1.16
C SER A 80 -14.85 -12.50 1.82
N ARG A 81 -14.18 -13.28 0.98
CA ARG A 81 -13.14 -14.21 1.42
C ARG A 81 -12.09 -13.40 2.17
N VAL A 82 -12.09 -13.49 3.48
CA VAL A 82 -11.06 -12.89 4.31
C VAL A 82 -9.81 -13.73 4.11
N TYR A 83 -8.87 -13.21 3.31
CA TYR A 83 -7.57 -13.83 3.12
C TYR A 83 -6.65 -13.41 4.26
N VAL A 84 -6.88 -13.99 5.43
CA VAL A 84 -6.00 -13.87 6.60
C VAL A 84 -4.65 -14.54 6.26
N ASP A 85 -3.54 -13.96 6.72
CA ASP A 85 -2.17 -14.49 6.58
C ASP A 85 -1.59 -14.54 5.15
N LYS A 86 -2.01 -13.64 4.26
CA LYS A 86 -1.43 -13.56 2.91
C LYS A 86 -0.69 -12.26 2.65
N LYS A 87 0.40 -12.38 1.91
CA LYS A 87 1.26 -11.27 1.53
C LYS A 87 0.41 -10.22 0.82
N SER A 88 0.38 -9.03 1.39
CA SER A 88 -0.17 -7.87 0.72
C SER A 88 0.89 -7.23 -0.16
N PHE A 89 0.47 -6.38 -1.08
CA PHE A 89 1.35 -5.59 -1.93
C PHE A 89 0.86 -4.16 -1.90
N LEU A 90 1.80 -3.23 -1.86
CA LEU A 90 1.58 -1.80 -1.99
C LEU A 90 2.54 -1.28 -3.06
N VAL A 91 2.02 -0.55 -4.04
CA VAL A 91 2.83 0.09 -5.06
C VAL A 91 2.38 1.52 -5.29
N VAL A 92 3.36 2.42 -5.36
CA VAL A 92 3.15 3.80 -5.77
C VAL A 92 3.15 3.82 -7.29
N VAL A 93 2.01 4.16 -7.89
CA VAL A 93 1.89 4.28 -9.35
C VAL A 93 2.38 5.65 -9.80
N ASN A 94 2.05 6.68 -9.04
CA ASN A 94 2.59 8.03 -9.11
C ASN A 94 2.42 8.72 -7.74
N ASN A 95 2.85 9.96 -7.59
CA ASN A 95 2.80 10.68 -6.30
C ASN A 95 1.39 10.85 -5.72
N ASP A 96 0.35 10.76 -6.55
CA ASP A 96 -1.05 10.99 -6.15
C ASP A 96 -1.85 9.68 -6.04
N LEU A 97 -1.30 8.57 -6.55
CA LEU A 97 -2.02 7.32 -6.69
C LEU A 97 -1.19 6.12 -6.25
N VAL A 98 -1.82 5.28 -5.44
CA VAL A 98 -1.27 3.98 -5.03
C VAL A 98 -2.20 2.86 -5.38
N ALA A 99 -1.64 1.68 -5.64
CA ALA A 99 -2.38 0.46 -5.82
C ALA A 99 -1.99 -0.54 -4.71
N THR A 100 -2.98 -1.23 -4.16
CA THR A 100 -2.77 -2.28 -3.16
C THR A 100 -3.45 -3.58 -3.59
N SER A 101 -2.95 -4.70 -3.09
CA SER A 101 -3.64 -5.99 -3.22
C SER A 101 -4.39 -6.32 -1.93
N CYS A 102 -5.67 -6.62 -2.04
CA CYS A 102 -6.45 -7.23 -0.96
C CYS A 102 -7.07 -8.52 -1.44
N GLY A 103 -6.52 -9.66 -1.02
CA GLY A 103 -6.96 -10.96 -1.46
C GLY A 103 -6.77 -11.16 -2.96
N ASP A 104 -7.89 -11.31 -3.65
CA ASP A 104 -8.01 -11.46 -5.10
C ASP A 104 -8.43 -10.15 -5.80
N SER A 105 -8.29 -9.02 -5.11
CA SER A 105 -8.64 -7.71 -5.65
C SER A 105 -7.47 -6.72 -5.62
N VAL A 106 -7.37 -5.92 -6.68
CA VAL A 106 -6.51 -4.73 -6.72
C VAL A 106 -7.36 -3.51 -6.36
N GLN A 107 -6.88 -2.70 -5.43
CA GLN A 107 -7.52 -1.46 -5.00
C GLN A 107 -6.65 -0.27 -5.41
N PHE A 108 -7.26 0.75 -6.01
CA PHE A 108 -6.62 2.00 -6.37
C PHE A 108 -7.08 3.10 -5.43
N TRP A 109 -6.13 3.87 -4.92
CA TRP A 109 -6.35 4.89 -3.92
C TRP A 109 -5.82 6.21 -4.42
N ASP A 110 -6.67 7.23 -4.37
CA ASP A 110 -6.22 8.60 -4.53
C ASP A 110 -5.75 9.12 -3.17
N ILE A 111 -4.47 9.46 -3.09
CA ILE A 111 -3.80 9.90 -1.86
C ILE A 111 -4.18 11.33 -1.48
N ASN A 112 -4.47 12.18 -2.47
CA ASN A 112 -4.84 13.58 -2.25
C ASN A 112 -6.25 13.67 -1.69
N TYR A 113 -7.18 12.94 -2.28
CA TYR A 113 -8.58 12.87 -1.83
C TYR A 113 -8.80 11.84 -0.73
N ARG A 114 -7.79 11.01 -0.42
CA ARG A 114 -7.79 10.02 0.66
C ARG A 114 -8.94 9.02 0.54
N VAL A 115 -9.17 8.54 -0.68
CA VAL A 115 -10.31 7.67 -1.01
C VAL A 115 -9.89 6.52 -1.93
N MET A 116 -10.51 5.35 -1.74
CA MET A 116 -10.43 4.26 -2.71
C MET A 116 -11.31 4.61 -3.91
N ILE A 117 -10.69 4.80 -5.07
CA ILE A 117 -11.38 5.23 -6.29
C ILE A 117 -11.82 4.06 -7.18
N ARG A 118 -11.20 2.88 -6.99
CA ARG A 118 -11.54 1.68 -7.76
C ARG A 118 -11.11 0.40 -7.06
N LYS A 119 -11.93 -0.64 -7.18
CA LYS A 119 -11.59 -2.04 -6.88
C LYS A 119 -11.71 -2.86 -8.16
N VAL A 120 -10.71 -3.67 -8.47
CA VAL A 120 -10.71 -4.61 -9.61
C VAL A 120 -10.55 -6.01 -9.05
N GLN A 121 -11.60 -6.81 -9.20
CA GLN A 121 -11.62 -8.21 -8.80
C GLN A 121 -10.95 -9.06 -9.88
N LEU A 122 -10.02 -9.93 -9.50
CA LEU A 122 -9.29 -10.84 -10.39
C LEU A 122 -9.65 -12.30 -10.12
N CYS A 123 -9.25 -13.18 -11.04
CA CYS A 123 -9.44 -14.62 -10.92
C CYS A 123 -8.36 -15.27 -10.03
N GLY A 124 -8.42 -14.99 -8.73
CA GLY A 124 -7.58 -15.61 -7.72
C GLY A 124 -6.66 -14.66 -6.97
N LEU A 125 -5.89 -15.22 -6.04
CA LEU A 125 -4.99 -14.46 -5.20
C LEU A 125 -3.95 -13.70 -6.03
N ILE A 126 -3.57 -12.53 -5.53
CA ILE A 126 -2.52 -11.71 -6.14
C ILE A 126 -1.17 -12.17 -5.58
N ASP A 127 -0.27 -12.56 -6.47
CA ASP A 127 1.07 -13.04 -6.13
C ASP A 127 2.14 -11.94 -6.31
N ARG A 128 1.82 -10.90 -7.08
CA ARG A 128 2.72 -9.78 -7.36
C ARG A 128 1.97 -8.58 -7.91
N LEU A 129 2.37 -7.39 -7.47
CA LEU A 129 1.88 -6.11 -7.96
C LEU A 129 3.06 -5.19 -8.26
N ILE A 130 3.11 -4.61 -9.47
CA ILE A 130 4.19 -3.72 -9.92
C ILE A 130 3.59 -2.55 -10.71
N ALA A 131 4.09 -1.32 -10.50
CA ALA A 131 3.79 -0.20 -11.37
C ALA A 131 4.58 -0.34 -12.68
N LEU A 132 3.89 -0.33 -13.81
CA LEU A 132 4.53 -0.38 -15.14
C LEU A 132 4.95 1.02 -15.59
N ASP A 133 4.04 1.97 -15.37
CA ASP A 133 4.20 3.37 -15.70
C ASP A 133 3.27 4.19 -14.78
N SER A 134 3.21 5.51 -15.01
CA SER A 134 2.36 6.42 -14.24
C SER A 134 0.84 6.21 -14.40
N LYS A 135 0.40 5.30 -15.27
CA LYS A 135 -0.99 5.10 -15.69
C LYS A 135 -1.45 3.64 -15.66
N SER A 136 -0.58 2.69 -15.36
CA SER A 136 -0.92 1.27 -15.37
C SER A 136 -0.05 0.46 -14.44
N ILE A 137 -0.62 -0.65 -13.99
CA ILE A 137 0.07 -1.63 -13.16
C ILE A 137 0.05 -2.99 -13.84
N LEU A 138 1.04 -3.81 -13.49
CA LEU A 138 1.08 -5.23 -13.77
C LEU A 138 0.70 -5.98 -12.50
N CYS A 139 -0.25 -6.89 -12.62
CA CYS A 139 -0.69 -7.76 -11.55
C CYS A 139 -0.54 -9.22 -12.00
N CYS A 140 0.19 -10.01 -11.23
CA CYS A 140 0.20 -11.47 -11.40
C CYS A 140 -0.81 -12.06 -10.43
N SER A 141 -1.68 -12.93 -10.95
CA SER A 141 -2.61 -13.68 -10.13
C SER A 141 -2.70 -15.11 -10.65
N MET A 142 -2.26 -16.05 -9.82
CA MET A 142 -2.09 -17.46 -10.20
C MET A 142 -1.20 -17.57 -11.45
N ASN A 143 -1.75 -18.10 -12.54
CA ASN A 143 -1.04 -18.27 -13.82
C ASN A 143 -1.36 -17.16 -14.84
N ASN A 144 -2.04 -16.09 -14.41
CA ASN A 144 -2.46 -15.01 -15.29
C ASN A 144 -1.69 -13.72 -15.00
N LEU A 145 -1.41 -12.99 -16.07
CA LEU A 145 -0.78 -11.69 -16.03
C LEU A 145 -1.77 -10.64 -16.52
N TYR A 146 -2.12 -9.69 -15.66
CA TYR A 146 -3.05 -8.60 -15.97
C TYR A 146 -2.29 -7.29 -16.06
N ARG A 147 -2.50 -6.55 -17.15
CA ARG A 147 -2.24 -5.12 -17.18
C ARG A 147 -3.54 -4.40 -16.83
N ILE A 148 -3.50 -3.59 -15.78
CA ILE A 148 -4.67 -2.84 -15.33
C ILE A 148 -4.36 -1.35 -15.46
N ASP A 149 -5.14 -0.67 -16.28
CA ASP A 149 -5.07 0.78 -16.42
C ASP A 149 -5.71 1.47 -15.20
N VAL A 150 -4.99 2.48 -14.71
CA VAL A 150 -5.45 3.36 -13.64
C VAL A 150 -6.73 4.07 -14.07
N PRO A 151 -7.75 4.16 -13.19
CA PRO A 151 -8.94 4.95 -13.47
C PRO A 151 -8.59 6.43 -13.71
N LEU A 152 -9.04 6.99 -14.83
CA LEU A 152 -8.96 8.42 -15.10
C LEU A 152 -10.10 9.13 -14.34
N MET A 153 -9.75 9.77 -13.22
CA MET A 153 -10.67 10.69 -12.53
C MET A 153 -10.68 12.01 -13.30
N ARG A 154 -11.72 12.25 -14.11
CA ARG A 154 -11.99 13.58 -14.68
C ARG A 154 -12.98 14.30 -13.77
N PHE A 155 -12.50 15.29 -13.02
CA PHE A 155 -13.38 16.26 -12.38
C PHE A 155 -13.70 17.35 -13.41
N ASN A 156 -14.98 17.49 -13.76
CA ASN A 156 -15.50 18.64 -14.51
C ASN A 156 -15.81 19.79 -13.54
#